data_AF-A0AAP9MDE4-F1
#
_entry.id   AF-A0AAP9MDE4-F1
#
_cell.length_a   1.000
_cell.length_b   1.000
_cell.length_c   1.000
_cell.angle_alpha   90.00
_cell.angle_beta   90.00
_cell.angle_gamma   90.00
#
_symmetry.space_group_name_H-M   'P 1'
#
loop_
_entity.id
_entity.type
_entity.pdbx_description
1 polymer ?
#
loop_
_entity_poly.entity_id
_entity_poly.type
_entity_poly.pdbx_seq_one_letter_code
_entity_poly.pdbx_strand_id
1 'polypeptide(L)'
;MKLFMISGRIKDIRTRISATQRSFLNMHISSSDGASYEISMSYEQLLDNRPLEVGDSVMAKGQIVSHESENASGEVHLSYEFIADHITRY
;
A
#
# COMPACT_ATOMS: atom_id res chain seq x y z
N MET A 1 -6.47 16.51 5.90
CA MET A 1 -5.95 15.23 5.36
C MET A 1 -4.74 15.54 4.51
N LYS A 2 -3.55 15.00 4.81
CA LYS A 2 -2.35 15.19 3.97
C LYS A 2 -2.31 14.06 2.94
N LEU A 3 -2.29 14.42 1.67
CA LEU A 3 -2.13 13.48 0.56
C LEU A 3 -0.65 13.33 0.25
N PHE A 4 -0.21 12.10 0.06
CA PHE A 4 1.15 11.74 -0.30
C PHE A 4 1.14 11.05 -1.67
N MET A 5 2.26 11.20 -2.38
CA MET A 5 2.51 10.49 -3.63
C MET A 5 3.80 9.70 -3.48
N ILE A 6 3.75 8.42 -3.82
CA ILE A 6 4.90 7.52 -3.79
C ILE A 6 5.01 6.88 -5.16
N SER A 7 6.22 6.85 -5.72
CA SER A 7 6.47 6.23 -7.01
C SER A 7 7.58 5.18 -6.89
N GLY A 8 7.47 4.12 -7.68
CA GLY A 8 8.44 3.04 -7.64
C GLY A 8 8.06 1.90 -8.55
N ARG A 9 8.91 0.87 -8.55
CA ARG A 9 8.69 -0.36 -9.29
C ARG A 9 8.14 -1.44 -8.37
N ILE A 10 7.09 -2.13 -8.81
CA ILE A 10 6.50 -3.25 -8.06
C ILE A 10 7.51 -4.39 -7.96
N LYS A 11 7.73 -4.87 -6.74
CA LYS A 11 8.60 -6.02 -6.42
C LYS A 11 7.81 -7.24 -6.02
N ASP A 12 6.67 -7.05 -5.37
CA ASP A 12 5.81 -8.13 -4.90
C ASP A 12 4.36 -7.63 -4.83
N ILE A 13 3.42 -8.53 -5.07
CA ILE A 13 1.98 -8.26 -5.00
C ILE A 13 1.32 -9.38 -4.19
N ARG A 14 0.53 -9.00 -3.20
CA ARG A 14 -0.23 -9.93 -2.35
C ARG A 14 -1.65 -9.44 -2.21
N THR A 15 -2.59 -10.38 -2.15
CA THR A 15 -3.98 -10.07 -1.80
C THR A 15 -4.21 -10.40 -0.34
N ARG A 16 -4.74 -9.45 0.42
CA ARG A 16 -5.14 -9.64 1.82
C ARG A 16 -6.64 -9.49 1.94
N ILE A 17 -7.28 -10.38 2.68
CA ILE A 17 -8.68 -10.22 3.10
C ILE A 17 -8.66 -9.73 4.55
N SER A 18 -9.31 -8.59 4.78
CA SER A 18 -9.47 -8.02 6.13
C SER A 18 -10.47 -8.83 6.97
N ALA A 19 -10.48 -8.59 8.28
CA ALA A 19 -11.47 -9.20 9.19
C ALA A 19 -12.93 -8.88 8.79
N THR A 20 -13.16 -7.74 8.12
CA THR A 20 -14.46 -7.33 7.58
C THR A 20 -14.72 -7.86 6.16
N GLN A 21 -14.01 -8.89 5.71
CA GLN A 21 -14.16 -9.51 4.38
C GLN A 21 -13.92 -8.57 3.19
N ARG A 22 -13.23 -7.44 3.41
CA ARG A 22 -12.80 -6.56 2.31
C ARG A 22 -11.46 -7.02 1.77
N SER A 23 -11.36 -7.14 0.46
CA SER A 23 -10.13 -7.50 -0.26
C SER A 23 -9.27 -6.27 -0.51
N PHE A 24 -8.01 -6.37 -0.12
CA PHE A 24 -6.97 -5.37 -0.34
C PHE A 24 -5.88 -5.97 -1.22
N LEU A 25 -5.39 -5.15 -2.15
CA LEU A 25 -4.16 -5.41 -2.87
C LEU A 25 -3.02 -4.72 -2.12
N ASN A 26 -2.08 -5.52 -1.62
CA ASN A 26 -0.85 -5.04 -1.00
C ASN A 26 0.28 -5.17 -2.02
N MET A 27 0.97 -4.07 -2.27
CA MET A 27 2.12 -4.02 -3.18
C MET A 27 3.34 -3.55 -2.42
N HIS A 28 4.45 -4.25 -2.63
CA HIS A 28 5.75 -3.75 -2.24
C HIS A 28 6.38 -3.06 -3.45
N ILE A 29 6.71 -1.78 -3.33
CA ILE A 29 7.41 -1.03 -4.36
C ILE A 29 8.79 -0.58 -3.89
N SER A 30 9.74 -0.51 -4.82
CA SER A 30 11.04 0.14 -4.59
C SER A 30 11.12 1.44 -5.37
N SER A 31 11.43 2.54 -4.70
CA SER A 31 11.69 3.83 -5.34
C SER A 31 13.12 3.94 -5.87
N SER A 32 13.37 4.95 -6.70
CA SER A 32 14.68 5.20 -7.33
C SER A 32 15.76 5.66 -6.36
N ASP A 33 15.38 6.24 -5.21
CA ASP A 33 16.29 6.63 -4.12
C ASP A 33 16.68 5.45 -3.21
N GLY A 34 16.20 4.24 -3.52
CA GLY A 34 16.51 3.01 -2.78
C GLY A 34 15.57 2.73 -1.60
N ALA A 35 14.58 3.58 -1.35
CA ALA A 35 13.56 3.29 -0.34
C ALA A 35 12.56 2.21 -0.82
N SER A 36 11.94 1.56 0.15
CA SER A 36 10.96 0.50 -0.05
C SER A 36 9.68 0.83 0.71
N TYR A 37 8.54 0.65 0.04
CA TYR A 37 7.23 1.00 0.60
C TYR A 37 6.24 -0.15 0.42
N GLU A 38 5.49 -0.45 1.48
CA GLU A 38 4.27 -1.26 1.38
C GLU A 38 3.07 -0.34 1.14
N ILE A 39 2.31 -0.65 0.10
CA ILE A 39 1.15 0.12 -0.35
C ILE A 39 -0.06 -0.80 -0.32
N SER A 40 -1.08 -0.41 0.45
CA SER A 40 -2.36 -1.11 0.49
C SER A 40 -3.39 -0.34 -0.33
N MET A 41 -4.18 -1.04 -1.16
CA MET A 41 -5.28 -0.45 -1.92
C MET A 41 -6.51 -1.35 -1.83
N SER A 42 -7.72 -0.77 -1.77
CA SER A 42 -8.94 -1.57 -1.89
C SER A 42 -9.02 -2.18 -3.29
N TYR A 43 -9.26 -3.49 -3.39
CA TYR A 43 -9.36 -4.18 -4.69
C TYR A 43 -10.49 -3.63 -5.56
N GLU A 44 -11.56 -3.12 -4.93
CA GLU A 44 -12.71 -2.50 -5.60
C GLU A 44 -12.36 -1.17 -6.30
N GLN A 45 -11.25 -0.54 -5.91
CA GLN A 45 -10.79 0.74 -6.46
C GLN A 45 -9.77 0.57 -7.60
N LEU A 46 -9.44 -0.67 -7.99
CA LEU A 46 -8.62 -0.96 -9.15
C LEU A 46 -9.47 -0.72 -10.42
N LEU A 47 -9.28 0.44 -11.05
CA LEU A 47 -9.99 0.84 -12.27
C LEU A 47 -9.18 0.56 -13.55
N ASP A 48 -8.13 -0.26 -13.50
CA ASP A 48 -7.28 -0.56 -14.65
C ASP A 48 -7.79 -1.79 -15.43
N ASN A 49 -7.85 -1.68 -16.76
CA ASN A 49 -8.25 -2.76 -17.67
C ASN A 49 -7.22 -3.90 -17.71
N ARG A 50 -5.98 -3.65 -17.27
CA ARG A 50 -4.94 -4.67 -17.11
C ARG A 50 -4.49 -4.73 -15.65
N PRO A 51 -4.50 -5.91 -15.02
CA PRO A 51 -3.97 -6.11 -13.66
C PRO A 51 -2.56 -5.54 -13.50
N LEU A 52 -2.25 -5.03 -12.31
CA LEU A 52 -0.89 -4.64 -11.95
C LEU A 52 -0.02 -5.89 -11.80
N GLU A 53 1.22 -5.83 -12.28
CA GLU A 53 2.14 -6.96 -12.27
C GLU A 53 3.49 -6.60 -11.64
N VAL A 54 4.20 -7.61 -11.14
CA VAL A 54 5.58 -7.44 -10.67
C VAL A 54 6.44 -6.91 -11.81
N GLY A 55 7.20 -5.85 -11.53
CA GLY A 55 8.02 -5.15 -12.51
C GLY A 55 7.38 -3.91 -13.12
N ASP A 56 6.07 -3.69 -12.97
CA ASP A 56 5.42 -2.44 -13.40
C ASP A 56 5.97 -1.24 -12.62
N SER A 57 6.14 -0.10 -13.30
CA SER A 57 6.40 1.18 -12.62
C SER A 57 5.07 1.86 -12.33
N VAL A 58 4.90 2.30 -11.09
CA VAL A 58 3.63 2.85 -10.61
C VAL A 58 3.86 4.10 -9.78
N MET A 59 2.86 4.97 -9.79
CA MET A 59 2.70 6.07 -8.87
C MET A 59 1.41 5.88 -8.10
N ALA A 60 1.51 5.79 -6.78
CA ALA A 60 0.38 5.69 -5.89
C ALA A 60 0.14 7.03 -5.20
N LYS A 61 -1.12 7.46 -5.16
CA LYS A 61 -1.58 8.65 -4.46
C LYS A 61 -2.53 8.21 -3.35
N GLY A 62 -2.29 8.71 -2.14
CA GLY A 62 -3.05 8.27 -0.99
C GLY A 62 -2.63 8.94 0.29
N GLN A 63 -2.77 8.22 1.39
CA GLN A 63 -2.60 8.74 2.74
C GLN A 63 -1.79 7.78 3.60
N ILE A 64 -1.07 8.32 4.58
CA ILE A 64 -0.40 7.53 5.60
C ILE A 64 -1.31 7.47 6.82
N VAL A 65 -1.66 6.26 7.25
CA VAL A 65 -2.42 5.97 8.46
C VAL A 65 -1.46 5.38 9.48
N SER A 66 -1.50 5.89 10.71
CA SER A 66 -0.77 5.32 11.84
C SER A 66 -1.67 4.34 12.59
N HIS A 67 -1.14 3.16 12.89
CA HIS A 67 -1.77 2.17 13.74
C HIS A 67 -0.97 2.05 15.03
N GLU A 68 -1.67 2.19 16.16
CA GLU A 68 -1.11 1.99 17.48
C GLU A 68 -1.65 0.68 18.04
N SER A 69 -0.76 -0.19 18.51
CA SER A 69 -1.13 -1.45 19.15
C SER A 69 -0.31 -1.67 20.40
N GLU A 70 -0.95 -1.95 21.51
CA GLU A 70 -0.30 -2.34 22.76
C GLU A 70 -0.24 -3.86 22.85
N ASN A 71 0.94 -4.42 23.16
CA ASN A 71 1.06 -5.85 23.36
C ASN A 71 0.67 -6.26 24.81
N ALA A 72 0.60 -7.56 25.08
CA ALA A 72 0.18 -8.06 26.40
C ALA A 72 1.11 -7.65 27.57
N SER A 73 2.32 -7.17 27.28
CA SER A 73 3.27 -6.64 28.28
C SER A 73 3.13 -5.13 28.53
N GLY A 74 2.20 -4.45 27.85
CA GLY A 74 1.99 -3.01 27.97
C GLY A 74 2.92 -2.15 27.10
N GLU A 75 3.67 -2.77 26.19
CA GLU A 75 4.54 -2.06 25.26
C GLU A 75 3.74 -1.61 24.03
N VAL A 76 3.78 -0.31 23.76
CA VAL A 76 3.09 0.32 22.64
C VAL A 76 3.95 0.26 21.38
N HIS A 77 3.41 -0.37 20.35
CA HIS A 77 3.97 -0.42 19.01
C HIS A 77 3.21 0.52 18.08
N LEU A 78 3.95 1.42 17.44
CA LEU A 78 3.43 2.30 16.40
C LEU A 78 3.86 1.77 15.04
N SER A 79 2.92 1.61 14.13
CA SER A 79 3.16 1.22 12.74
C SER A 79 2.46 2.20 11.80
N TYR A 80 2.96 2.28 10.57
CA TYR A 80 2.43 3.19 9.56
C TYR A 80 2.11 2.40 8.30
N GLU A 81 0.96 2.68 7.70
CA GLU A 81 0.49 2.07 6.47
C GLU A 81 0.17 3.17 5.47
N PHE A 82 0.67 3.03 4.23
CA PHE A 82 0.24 3.89 3.14
C PHE A 82 -0.95 3.25 2.43
N ILE A 83 -2.11 3.90 2.50
CA ILE A 83 -3.34 3.49 1.83
C ILE A 83 -3.50 4.32 0.57
N ALA A 84 -3.42 3.68 -0.58
CA ALA A 84 -3.60 4.31 -1.88
C ALA A 84 -5.09 4.48 -2.20
N ASP A 85 -5.48 5.71 -2.57
CA ASP A 85 -6.79 6.01 -3.14
C ASP A 85 -6.78 5.84 -4.67
N HIS A 86 -5.60 6.01 -5.29
CA HIS A 86 -5.41 5.87 -6.73
C HIS A 86 -4.00 5.35 -7.06
N ILE A 87 -3.90 4.53 -8.10
CA ILE A 87 -2.63 4.03 -8.64
C ILE A 87 -2.62 4.23 -10.16
N THR A 88 -1.51 4.77 -10.65
CA THR A 88 -1.27 4.97 -12.08
C THR A 88 -0.01 4.19 -12.49
N ARG A 89 -0.13 3.33 -13.49
CA ARG A 89 1.00 2.62 -14.14
C ARG A 89 1.60 3.49 -15.25
N TYR A 90 2.94 3.50 -15.39
CA TYR A 90 3.66 4.23 -16.46
C TYR A 90 4.98 3.55 -16.86
#